data_AF-A0A928WR10-F1
#
_entry.id   AF-A0A928WR10-F1
#
_cell.length_a   1.000
_cell.length_b   1.000
_cell.length_c   1.000
_cell.angle_alpha   90.00
_cell.angle_beta   90.00
_cell.angle_gamma   90.00
#
_symmetry.space_group_name_H-M   'P 1'
#
loop_
_entity.id
_entity.type
_entity.pdbx_description
1 polymer ?
#
loop_
_entity_poly.entity_id
_entity_poly.type
_entity_poly.pdbx_seq_one_letter_code
_entity_poly.pdbx_strand_id
1 'polypeptide(L)'
;MLPLSQSHLTLFESCPRKYQHVFFDALAAPSTYEQQAQTQWGSQFHLLMQQKALNLPIQAVSQADTQMAASLEALVKAAPEVFDPLSAAQSPSEFSQSEHRRTLAFNNYLLTVVYDLVVFSGQSEDQLKGHIFDWKTHQKPLPKARLEADWQTRLYQFVLCETSDLSPDQISMTYWFVRPSQSEPVATSISAGAVPTAPALTQPSSYQFDYDLVQHDQTRQDLLLLTDRLTEMRLTENFLKVDIAKGLCDRCPFALRCDRLPLAAATQAQTTQQLLHTASQLTAESVTEVPL
;
A
#
# COMPACT_ATOMS: atom_id res chain seq x y z
N MET A 1 13.04 17.13 -13.16
CA MET A 1 12.31 17.24 -11.88
C MET A 1 12.33 15.87 -11.22
N LEU A 2 12.57 15.80 -9.90
CA LEU A 2 12.59 14.53 -9.17
C LEU A 2 11.14 14.02 -8.96
N PRO A 3 10.80 12.76 -9.26
CA PRO A 3 9.48 12.23 -8.99
C PRO A 3 9.24 12.05 -7.49
N LEU A 4 8.06 12.44 -7.01
CA LEU A 4 7.62 12.21 -5.63
C LEU A 4 6.28 11.47 -5.64
N SER A 5 6.24 10.32 -4.98
CA SER A 5 5.01 9.56 -4.73
C SER A 5 4.60 9.67 -3.26
N GLN A 6 3.42 9.17 -2.90
CA GLN A 6 2.97 9.13 -1.50
C GLN A 6 4.02 8.52 -0.56
N SER A 7 4.71 7.46 -0.97
CA SER A 7 5.72 6.80 -0.13
C SER A 7 6.95 7.69 0.10
N HIS A 8 7.29 8.55 -0.87
CA HIS A 8 8.35 9.55 -0.70
C HIS A 8 7.94 10.59 0.34
N LEU A 9 6.72 11.13 0.23
CA LEU A 9 6.21 12.17 1.13
C LEU A 9 6.08 11.64 2.56
N THR A 10 5.43 10.48 2.75
CA THR A 10 5.28 9.81 4.04
C THR A 10 6.63 9.52 4.69
N LEU A 11 7.60 9.02 3.93
CA LEU A 11 8.91 8.70 4.48
C LEU A 11 9.70 9.96 4.86
N PHE A 12 9.65 11.00 4.01
CA PHE A 12 10.35 12.25 4.27
C PHE A 12 9.78 12.98 5.49
N GLU A 13 8.45 13.07 5.59
CA GLU A 13 7.76 13.69 6.71
C GLU A 13 8.05 12.96 8.03
N SER A 14 8.01 11.62 8.01
CA SER A 14 8.22 10.80 9.20
C SER A 14 9.69 10.76 9.65
N CYS A 15 10.64 10.60 8.72
CA CYS A 15 12.07 10.54 9.02
C CYS A 15 12.93 10.94 7.81
N PRO A 16 13.41 12.20 7.73
CA PRO A 16 14.26 12.67 6.65
C PRO A 16 15.53 11.84 6.46
N ARG A 17 16.17 11.41 7.55
CA ARG A 17 17.35 10.52 7.46
C ARG A 17 17.03 9.17 6.82
N LYS A 18 15.85 8.60 7.09
CA LYS A 18 15.43 7.34 6.46
C LYS A 18 15.08 7.56 4.99
N TYR A 19 14.48 8.70 4.65
CA TYR A 19 14.26 9.11 3.26
C TYR A 19 15.59 9.18 2.49
N GLN A 20 16.63 9.80 3.07
CA GLN A 20 17.97 9.83 2.49
C GLN A 20 18.45 8.41 2.17
N HIS A 21 18.46 7.51 3.16
CA HIS A 21 18.96 6.16 2.96
C HIS A 21 18.22 5.40 1.86
N VAL A 22 16.89 5.50 1.80
CA VAL A 22 16.08 4.75 0.84
C VAL A 22 16.15 5.34 -0.57
N PHE A 23 15.95 6.66 -0.71
CA PHE A 23 15.73 7.28 -2.02
C PHE A 23 16.92 8.06 -2.55
N PHE A 24 17.82 8.53 -1.68
CA PHE A 24 19.02 9.26 -2.08
C PHE A 24 20.23 8.33 -2.18
N ASP A 25 20.46 7.52 -1.14
CA ASP A 25 21.59 6.58 -1.08
C ASP A 25 21.27 5.22 -1.73
N ALA A 26 20.00 4.99 -2.14
CA ALA A 26 19.50 3.75 -2.73
C ALA A 26 19.77 2.48 -1.89
N LEU A 27 19.73 2.60 -0.56
CA LEU A 27 19.94 1.49 0.35
C LEU A 27 18.63 0.71 0.55
N ALA A 28 18.71 -0.61 0.33
CA ALA A 28 17.64 -1.54 0.68
C ALA A 28 17.93 -2.21 2.03
N ALA A 29 16.87 -2.44 2.79
CA ALA A 29 16.91 -3.32 3.96
C ALA A 29 16.43 -4.71 3.55
N PRO A 30 17.01 -5.79 4.10
CA PRO A 30 16.48 -7.13 3.90
C PRO A 30 15.07 -7.21 4.49
N SER A 31 14.13 -7.72 3.70
CA SER A 31 12.77 -8.04 4.12
C SER A 31 12.73 -9.43 4.78
N THR A 32 11.87 -9.61 5.78
CA THR A 32 11.61 -10.96 6.31
C THR A 32 10.83 -11.81 5.31
N TYR A 33 10.84 -13.13 5.47
CA TYR A 33 10.06 -14.03 4.63
C TYR A 33 8.57 -13.71 4.66
N GLU A 34 8.01 -13.40 5.83
CA GLU A 34 6.60 -13.05 6.00
C GLU A 34 6.27 -11.75 5.25
N GLN A 35 7.15 -10.76 5.29
CA GLN A 35 7.00 -9.51 4.54
C GLN A 35 7.03 -9.76 3.03
N GLN A 36 7.91 -10.65 2.55
CA GLN A 36 7.98 -11.04 1.15
C GLN A 36 6.71 -11.77 0.72
N ALA A 37 6.23 -12.74 1.51
CA ALA A 37 4.99 -13.47 1.24
C ALA A 37 3.78 -12.54 1.21
N GLN A 38 3.68 -11.58 2.15
CA GLN A 38 2.62 -10.57 2.15
C GLN A 38 2.70 -9.65 0.92
N THR A 39 3.90 -9.19 0.57
CA THR A 39 4.12 -8.34 -0.62
C THR A 39 3.77 -9.09 -1.89
N GLN A 40 4.21 -10.33 -2.02
CA GLN A 40 3.94 -11.19 -3.18
C GLN A 40 2.44 -11.44 -3.32
N TRP A 41 1.75 -11.81 -2.23
CA TRP A 41 0.30 -11.98 -2.25
C TRP A 41 -0.40 -10.68 -2.68
N GLY A 42 0.02 -9.55 -2.12
CA GLY A 42 -0.49 -8.24 -2.50
C GLY A 42 -0.34 -7.98 -4.00
N SER A 43 0.87 -8.10 -4.54
CA SER A 43 1.15 -7.90 -5.96
C SER A 43 0.34 -8.82 -6.87
N GLN A 44 0.12 -10.08 -6.48
CA GLN A 44 -0.73 -11.00 -7.23
C GLN A 44 -2.21 -10.57 -7.22
N PHE A 45 -2.70 -10.03 -6.10
CA PHE A 45 -4.06 -9.48 -6.03
C PHE A 45 -4.24 -8.26 -6.95
N HIS A 46 -3.31 -7.30 -6.92
CA HIS A 46 -3.37 -6.13 -7.83
C HIS A 46 -3.31 -6.57 -9.30
N LEU A 47 -2.42 -7.52 -9.66
CA LEU A 47 -2.35 -8.07 -11.01
C LEU A 47 -3.67 -8.73 -11.45
N LEU A 48 -4.29 -9.50 -10.55
CA LEU A 48 -5.59 -10.12 -10.81
C LEU A 48 -6.67 -9.06 -11.09
N MET A 49 -6.71 -7.99 -10.30
CA MET A 49 -7.67 -6.89 -10.49
C MET A 49 -7.40 -6.13 -11.80
N GLN A 50 -6.14 -5.89 -12.14
CA GLN A 50 -5.75 -5.28 -13.40
C GLN A 50 -6.20 -6.13 -14.60
N GLN A 51 -5.93 -7.44 -14.57
CA GLN A 51 -6.35 -8.38 -15.61
C GLN A 51 -7.88 -8.42 -15.76
N LYS A 52 -8.60 -8.45 -14.64
CA LYS A 52 -10.07 -8.41 -14.64
C LYS A 52 -10.60 -7.12 -15.27
N ALA A 53 -10.02 -5.97 -14.94
CA ALA A 53 -10.38 -4.68 -15.52
C ALA A 53 -10.15 -4.62 -17.04
N LEU A 54 -9.17 -5.37 -17.55
CA LEU A 54 -8.88 -5.50 -18.98
C LEU A 54 -9.64 -6.63 -19.68
N ASN A 55 -10.60 -7.28 -19.01
CA ASN A 55 -11.31 -8.47 -19.50
C ASN A 55 -10.39 -9.63 -19.93
N LEU A 56 -9.23 -9.75 -19.28
CA LEU A 56 -8.28 -10.85 -19.52
C LEU A 56 -8.65 -12.09 -18.69
N PRO A 57 -8.25 -13.30 -19.13
CA PRO A 57 -8.43 -14.51 -18.34
C PRO A 57 -7.68 -14.43 -17.00
N ILE A 58 -8.41 -14.59 -15.89
CA ILE A 58 -7.85 -14.54 -14.52
C ILE A 58 -7.76 -15.92 -13.85
N GLN A 59 -8.23 -16.97 -14.52
CA GLN A 59 -8.39 -18.30 -13.94
C GLN A 59 -7.07 -18.89 -13.46
N ALA A 60 -5.97 -18.65 -14.19
CA ALA A 60 -4.64 -19.14 -13.81
C ALA A 60 -4.17 -18.55 -12.47
N VAL A 61 -4.45 -17.27 -12.20
CA VAL A 61 -4.07 -16.60 -10.95
C VAL A 61 -5.03 -16.97 -9.82
N SER A 62 -6.33 -17.00 -10.09
CA SER A 62 -7.33 -17.33 -9.07
C SER A 62 -7.30 -18.81 -8.66
N GLN A 63 -7.02 -19.74 -9.57
CA GLN A 63 -7.01 -21.18 -9.25
C GLN A 63 -5.74 -21.62 -8.50
N ALA A 64 -4.65 -20.85 -8.59
CA ALA A 64 -3.40 -21.15 -7.91
C ALA A 64 -3.46 -20.88 -6.39
N ASP A 65 -4.39 -20.03 -5.93
CA ASP A 65 -4.52 -19.64 -4.53
C ASP A 65 -6.01 -19.51 -4.14
N THR A 66 -6.46 -20.43 -3.27
CA THR A 66 -7.85 -20.47 -2.78
C THR A 66 -8.22 -19.24 -1.95
N GLN A 67 -7.27 -18.64 -1.21
CA GLN A 67 -7.49 -17.39 -0.49
C GLN A 67 -7.68 -16.23 -1.46
N MET A 68 -6.92 -16.20 -2.56
CA MET A 68 -7.05 -15.20 -3.62
C MET A 68 -8.44 -15.27 -4.28
N ALA A 69 -8.87 -16.46 -4.68
CA ALA A 69 -10.19 -16.68 -5.28
C ALA A 69 -11.33 -16.25 -4.33
N ALA A 70 -11.26 -16.67 -3.07
CA ALA A 70 -12.26 -16.30 -2.07
C ALA A 70 -12.30 -14.78 -1.81
N SER A 71 -11.13 -14.13 -1.77
CA SER A 71 -11.04 -12.67 -1.58
C SER A 71 -11.66 -11.92 -2.76
N LEU A 72 -11.42 -12.39 -4.00
CA LEU A 72 -12.03 -11.81 -5.20
C LEU A 72 -13.55 -11.99 -5.19
N GLU A 73 -14.04 -13.20 -4.94
CA GLU A 73 -15.48 -13.49 -4.90
C GLU A 73 -16.19 -12.63 -3.85
N ALA A 74 -15.58 -12.52 -2.66
CA ALA A 74 -16.11 -11.68 -1.59
C ALA A 74 -16.13 -10.20 -1.98
N LEU A 75 -15.09 -9.70 -2.67
CA LEU A 75 -15.04 -8.32 -3.15
C LEU A 75 -16.10 -8.06 -4.23
N VAL A 76 -16.25 -8.96 -5.20
CA VAL A 76 -17.28 -8.88 -6.26
C VAL A 76 -18.68 -8.76 -5.66
N LYS A 77 -18.93 -9.49 -4.57
CA LYS A 77 -20.22 -9.43 -3.87
C LYS A 77 -20.39 -8.14 -3.05
N ALA A 78 -19.32 -7.66 -2.42
CA ALA A 78 -19.37 -6.55 -1.47
C ALA A 78 -19.31 -5.17 -2.14
N ALA A 79 -18.72 -5.07 -3.33
CA ALA A 79 -18.41 -3.81 -4.01
C ALA A 79 -18.87 -3.82 -5.49
N PRO A 80 -20.16 -4.04 -5.79
CA PRO A 80 -20.65 -4.05 -7.18
C PRO A 80 -20.26 -2.77 -7.95
N GLU A 81 -20.21 -1.62 -7.29
CA GLU A 81 -19.81 -0.33 -7.86
C GLU A 81 -18.37 -0.27 -8.40
N VAL A 82 -17.51 -1.20 -7.98
CA VAL A 82 -16.15 -1.38 -8.55
C VAL A 82 -16.22 -2.09 -9.89
N PHE A 83 -17.11 -3.06 -10.03
CA PHE A 83 -17.14 -4.00 -11.16
C PHE A 83 -18.15 -3.59 -12.24
N ASP A 84 -19.22 -2.89 -11.88
CA ASP A 84 -20.20 -2.38 -12.84
C ASP A 84 -19.51 -1.50 -13.89
N PRO A 85 -18.66 -0.50 -13.54
CA PRO A 85 -17.95 0.32 -14.53
C PRO A 85 -16.94 -0.46 -15.38
N LEU A 86 -16.33 -1.52 -14.82
CA LEU A 86 -15.40 -2.38 -15.57
C LEU A 86 -16.14 -3.20 -16.64
N SER A 87 -17.39 -3.57 -16.37
CA SER A 87 -18.26 -4.23 -17.35
C SER A 87 -18.90 -3.24 -18.33
N ALA A 88 -19.18 -2.01 -17.87
CA ALA A 88 -19.87 -0.94 -18.57
C ALA A 88 -18.95 -0.02 -19.38
N ALA A 89 -17.66 -0.35 -19.55
CA ALA A 89 -16.70 0.30 -20.47
C ALA A 89 -17.13 0.29 -21.97
N GLN A 90 -18.40 0.02 -22.24
CA GLN A 90 -19.11 0.09 -23.51
C GLN A 90 -20.03 1.33 -23.62
N SER A 91 -20.27 2.07 -22.54
CA SER A 91 -21.04 3.33 -22.56
C SER A 91 -20.13 4.53 -22.83
N PRO A 92 -20.42 5.39 -23.82
CA PRO A 92 -19.56 6.53 -24.19
C PRO A 92 -19.34 7.58 -23.09
N SER A 93 -20.20 7.60 -22.07
CA SER A 93 -20.22 8.60 -20.99
C SER A 93 -19.47 8.19 -19.72
N GLU A 94 -18.92 6.98 -19.66
CA GLU A 94 -18.26 6.46 -18.45
C GLU A 94 -16.82 6.07 -18.77
N PHE A 95 -15.88 6.60 -17.99
CA PHE A 95 -14.46 6.31 -18.12
C PHE A 95 -14.01 5.47 -16.94
N SER A 96 -13.28 4.39 -17.18
CA SER A 96 -12.73 3.53 -16.14
C SER A 96 -11.36 3.01 -16.57
N GLN A 97 -10.33 3.18 -15.75
CA GLN A 97 -8.99 2.68 -16.01
C GLN A 97 -8.31 2.14 -14.75
N SER A 98 -7.72 0.94 -14.88
CA SER A 98 -6.84 0.36 -13.88
C SER A 98 -5.39 0.79 -14.10
N GLU A 99 -4.59 0.82 -13.02
CA GLU A 99 -3.18 1.25 -13.03
C GLU A 99 -2.98 2.63 -13.68
N HIS A 100 -3.96 3.53 -13.53
CA HIS A 100 -3.95 4.82 -14.19
C HIS A 100 -2.94 5.75 -13.53
N ARG A 101 -1.85 6.03 -14.24
CA ARG A 101 -0.80 6.94 -13.79
C ARG A 101 -1.16 8.39 -14.12
N ARG A 102 -0.99 9.27 -13.13
CA ARG A 102 -1.01 10.72 -13.34
C ARG A 102 0.25 11.37 -12.78
N THR A 103 0.67 12.44 -13.43
CA THR A 103 1.81 13.24 -13.01
C THR A 103 1.47 14.73 -13.00
N LEU A 104 2.02 15.45 -12.03
CA LEU A 104 1.84 16.89 -11.88
C LEU A 104 3.20 17.54 -11.57
N ALA A 105 3.60 18.49 -12.41
CA ALA A 105 4.75 19.34 -12.10
C ALA A 105 4.38 20.29 -10.97
N PHE A 106 5.09 20.22 -9.85
CA PHE A 106 4.79 20.99 -8.64
C PHE A 106 6.07 21.37 -7.91
N ASN A 107 6.30 22.67 -7.74
CA ASN A 107 7.45 23.21 -7.00
C ASN A 107 8.81 22.56 -7.38
N ASN A 108 9.12 22.45 -8.68
CA ASN A 108 10.32 21.75 -9.21
C ASN A 108 10.39 20.21 -9.01
N TYR A 109 9.33 19.60 -8.51
CA TYR A 109 9.15 18.15 -8.41
C TYR A 109 8.09 17.66 -9.40
N LEU A 110 8.05 16.34 -9.60
CA LEU A 110 7.01 15.67 -10.37
C LEU A 110 6.20 14.76 -9.45
N LEU A 111 5.08 15.26 -8.93
CA LEU A 111 4.16 14.44 -8.14
C LEU A 111 3.64 13.32 -9.03
N THR A 112 3.72 12.08 -8.57
CA THR A 112 3.36 10.89 -9.34
C THR A 112 2.46 9.98 -8.52
N VAL A 113 1.28 9.69 -9.05
CA VAL A 113 0.29 8.78 -8.46
C VAL A 113 -0.07 7.69 -9.47
N VAL A 114 -0.41 6.52 -8.96
CA VAL A 114 -0.95 5.40 -9.76
C VAL A 114 -2.19 4.92 -9.01
N TYR A 115 -3.35 5.10 -9.62
CA TYR A 115 -4.61 4.62 -9.06
C TYR A 115 -4.79 3.15 -9.44
N ASP A 116 -5.14 2.30 -8.47
CA ASP A 116 -5.46 0.91 -8.79
C ASP A 116 -6.67 0.84 -9.74
N LEU A 117 -7.67 1.70 -9.50
CA LEU A 117 -8.79 1.95 -10.40
C LEU A 117 -9.27 3.40 -10.22
N VAL A 118 -9.50 4.09 -11.32
CA VAL A 118 -10.19 5.40 -11.35
C VAL A 118 -11.39 5.31 -12.29
N VAL A 119 -12.52 5.85 -11.82
CA VAL A 119 -13.79 5.84 -12.55
C VAL A 119 -14.32 7.27 -12.62
N PHE A 120 -14.65 7.74 -13.82
CA PHE A 120 -15.42 8.97 -14.02
C PHE A 120 -16.81 8.62 -14.52
N SER A 121 -17.82 9.17 -13.85
CA SER A 121 -19.22 9.00 -14.21
C SER A 121 -19.95 10.34 -14.19
N GLY A 122 -20.89 10.52 -15.10
CA GLY A 122 -21.66 11.76 -15.25
C GLY A 122 -21.99 12.04 -16.71
N GLN A 123 -23.12 12.71 -16.95
CA GLN A 123 -23.60 13.02 -18.31
C GLN A 123 -23.26 14.44 -18.76
N SER A 124 -22.76 15.28 -17.85
CA SER A 124 -22.39 16.68 -18.07
C SER A 124 -21.26 17.07 -17.13
N GLU A 125 -20.49 18.11 -17.47
CA GLU A 125 -19.36 18.61 -16.65
C GLU A 125 -19.76 18.89 -15.20
N ASP A 126 -20.90 19.56 -14.95
CA ASP A 126 -21.38 19.86 -13.59
C ASP A 126 -21.74 18.62 -12.76
N GLN A 127 -21.99 17.49 -13.42
CA GLN A 127 -22.37 16.22 -12.79
C GLN A 127 -21.25 15.18 -12.85
N LEU A 128 -20.10 15.53 -13.44
CA LEU A 128 -18.97 14.63 -13.52
C LEU A 128 -18.45 14.36 -12.11
N LYS A 129 -18.30 13.09 -11.76
CA LYS A 129 -17.73 12.65 -10.50
C LYS A 129 -16.54 11.74 -10.79
N GLY A 130 -15.45 11.94 -10.05
CA GLY A 130 -14.29 11.08 -10.08
C GLY A 130 -14.19 10.25 -8.80
N HIS A 131 -14.12 8.94 -8.96
CA HIS A 131 -13.93 8.02 -7.84
C HIS A 131 -12.64 7.22 -8.00
N ILE A 132 -11.83 7.21 -6.96
CA ILE A 132 -10.59 6.44 -6.89
C ILE A 132 -10.84 5.23 -5.99
N PHE A 133 -10.56 4.03 -6.48
CA PHE A 133 -10.54 2.81 -5.66
C PHE A 133 -9.10 2.35 -5.47
N ASP A 134 -8.77 1.92 -4.25
CA ASP A 134 -7.45 1.40 -3.88
C ASP A 134 -7.58 0.12 -3.04
N TRP A 135 -6.91 -0.95 -3.47
CA TRP A 135 -7.00 -2.28 -2.87
C TRP A 135 -5.96 -2.43 -1.75
N LYS A 136 -6.44 -2.63 -0.52
CA LYS A 136 -5.61 -2.90 0.65
C LYS A 136 -5.60 -4.40 0.97
N THR A 137 -4.41 -4.98 0.85
CA THR A 137 -4.17 -6.42 0.99
C THR A 137 -3.64 -6.83 2.38
N HIS A 138 -3.52 -5.87 3.29
CA HIS A 138 -3.18 -6.13 4.69
C HIS A 138 -4.43 -6.53 5.49
N GLN A 139 -4.27 -7.41 6.47
CA GLN A 139 -5.39 -8.05 7.18
C GLN A 139 -6.16 -7.13 8.13
N LYS A 140 -5.54 -6.06 8.64
CA LYS A 140 -6.16 -5.17 9.64
C LYS A 140 -6.17 -3.73 9.13
N PRO A 141 -7.37 -3.16 8.84
CA PRO A 141 -7.49 -1.77 8.45
C PRO A 141 -6.84 -0.84 9.48
N LEU A 142 -6.11 0.16 8.99
CA LEU A 142 -5.69 1.28 9.83
C LEU A 142 -6.92 2.11 10.23
N PRO A 143 -6.89 2.83 11.38
CA PRO A 143 -7.99 3.70 11.76
C PRO A 143 -8.31 4.73 10.66
N LYS A 144 -9.60 4.96 10.39
CA LYS A 144 -10.05 5.86 9.30
C LYS A 144 -9.38 7.24 9.34
N ALA A 145 -9.31 7.87 10.53
CA ALA A 145 -8.66 9.18 10.71
C ALA A 145 -7.16 9.18 10.34
N ARG A 146 -6.46 8.05 10.51
CA ARG A 146 -5.06 7.93 10.09
C ARG A 146 -4.95 7.86 8.57
N LEU A 147 -5.86 7.15 7.91
CA LEU A 147 -5.89 7.07 6.45
C LEU A 147 -6.29 8.41 5.83
N GLU A 148 -7.20 9.15 6.44
CA GLU A 148 -7.57 10.50 6.01
C GLU A 148 -6.37 11.45 5.97
N ALA A 149 -5.53 11.39 7.00
CA ALA A 149 -4.30 12.20 7.09
C ALA A 149 -3.13 11.65 6.24
N ASP A 150 -3.23 10.41 5.74
CA ASP A 150 -2.13 9.76 5.00
C ASP A 150 -1.91 10.42 3.63
N TRP A 151 -0.63 10.55 3.24
CA TRP A 151 -0.28 11.16 1.96
C TRP A 151 -0.86 10.43 0.77
N GLN A 152 -1.15 9.13 0.84
CA GLN A 152 -1.81 8.45 -0.26
C GLN A 152 -3.19 9.06 -0.53
N THR A 153 -4.04 9.15 0.49
CA THR A 153 -5.40 9.72 0.38
C THR A 153 -5.37 11.15 -0.10
N ARG A 154 -4.50 11.96 0.50
CA ARG A 154 -4.40 13.40 0.20
C ARG A 154 -3.83 13.66 -1.19
N LEU A 155 -2.70 13.02 -1.52
CA LEU A 155 -2.02 13.22 -2.81
C LEU A 155 -2.85 12.70 -3.97
N TYR A 156 -3.53 11.57 -3.81
CA TYR A 156 -4.30 10.94 -4.88
C TYR A 156 -5.46 11.83 -5.33
N GLN A 157 -6.22 12.37 -4.36
CA GLN A 157 -7.33 13.29 -4.61
C GLN A 157 -6.83 14.64 -5.13
N PHE A 158 -5.75 15.18 -4.55
CA PHE A 158 -5.13 16.43 -5.01
C PHE A 158 -4.66 16.34 -6.46
N VAL A 159 -3.89 15.30 -6.82
CA VAL A 159 -3.39 15.14 -8.19
C VAL A 159 -4.54 14.88 -9.16
N LEU A 160 -5.60 14.15 -8.77
CA LEU A 160 -6.75 13.95 -9.64
C LEU A 160 -7.42 15.30 -9.97
N CYS A 161 -7.65 16.12 -8.96
CA CYS A 161 -8.22 17.47 -9.11
C CYS A 161 -7.34 18.34 -10.02
N GLU A 162 -6.05 18.44 -9.74
CA GLU A 162 -5.12 19.31 -10.50
C GLU A 162 -4.89 18.89 -11.96
N THR A 163 -5.31 17.69 -12.35
CA THR A 163 -5.04 17.14 -13.69
C THR A 163 -6.30 16.75 -14.45
N SER A 164 -7.48 17.11 -13.94
CA SER A 164 -8.77 16.90 -14.59
C SER A 164 -9.64 18.15 -14.45
N ASP A 165 -10.82 18.14 -15.06
CA ASP A 165 -11.80 19.22 -14.94
C ASP A 165 -12.70 19.07 -13.70
N LEU A 166 -12.38 18.12 -12.81
CA LEU A 166 -13.15 17.86 -11.59
C LEU A 166 -12.85 18.91 -10.51
N SER A 167 -13.90 19.49 -9.93
CA SER A 167 -13.78 20.27 -8.70
C SER A 167 -13.51 19.35 -7.49
N PRO A 168 -12.97 19.87 -6.38
CA PRO A 168 -12.66 19.05 -5.21
C PRO A 168 -13.86 18.22 -4.71
N ASP A 169 -15.04 18.81 -4.61
CA ASP A 169 -16.30 18.17 -4.17
C ASP A 169 -16.88 17.16 -5.18
N GLN A 170 -16.26 17.02 -6.35
CA GLN A 170 -16.55 15.97 -7.31
C GLN A 170 -15.66 14.73 -7.16
N ILE A 171 -14.66 14.77 -6.27
CA ILE A 171 -13.69 13.70 -6.09
C ILE A 171 -13.95 12.95 -4.78
N SER A 172 -13.82 11.63 -4.84
CA SER A 172 -13.82 10.77 -3.66
C SER A 172 -12.84 9.60 -3.84
N MET A 173 -12.40 9.04 -2.72
CA MET A 173 -11.51 7.89 -2.70
C MET A 173 -12.00 6.82 -1.72
N THR A 174 -12.01 5.57 -2.14
CA THR A 174 -12.39 4.42 -1.30
C THR A 174 -11.25 3.41 -1.21
N TYR A 175 -10.81 3.13 0.02
CA TYR A 175 -10.00 1.95 0.29
C TYR A 175 -10.88 0.72 0.46
N TRP A 176 -10.52 -0.36 -0.20
CA TRP A 176 -11.12 -1.68 -0.01
C TRP A 176 -10.12 -2.62 0.67
N PHE A 177 -10.43 -3.10 1.86
CA PHE A 177 -9.63 -4.08 2.60
C PHE A 177 -10.08 -5.48 2.22
N VAL A 178 -9.34 -6.09 1.30
CA VAL A 178 -9.78 -7.30 0.57
C VAL A 178 -9.36 -8.60 1.23
N ARG A 179 -8.30 -8.56 2.05
CA ARG A 179 -7.74 -9.78 2.63
C ARG A 179 -8.53 -10.15 3.89
N PRO A 180 -9.20 -11.31 3.94
CA PRO A 180 -9.93 -11.73 5.12
C PRO A 180 -8.95 -11.91 6.29
N SER A 181 -9.28 -11.31 7.43
CA SER A 181 -8.66 -11.67 8.69
C SER A 181 -9.27 -12.97 9.19
N GLN A 182 -8.44 -13.88 9.70
CA GLN A 182 -8.93 -15.01 10.45
C GLN A 182 -9.56 -14.44 11.72
N SER A 183 -10.87 -14.61 11.90
CA SER A 183 -11.50 -14.34 13.19
C SER A 183 -10.86 -15.26 14.21
N GLU A 184 -10.30 -14.71 15.29
CA GLU A 184 -9.93 -15.48 16.48
C GLU A 184 -11.13 -16.37 16.85
N PRO A 185 -10.95 -17.67 17.11
CA PRO A 185 -12.04 -18.50 17.56
C PRO A 185 -12.60 -17.88 18.84
N VAL A 186 -13.86 -17.44 18.79
CA VAL A 186 -14.59 -17.07 19.99
C VAL A 186 -14.52 -18.29 20.90
N ALA A 187 -13.94 -18.13 22.08
CA ALA A 187 -13.95 -19.15 23.12
C ALA A 187 -15.39 -19.34 23.60
N THR A 188 -16.24 -19.97 22.79
CA THR A 188 -17.49 -20.55 23.24
C THR A 188 -17.12 -21.68 24.18
N SER A 189 -17.50 -21.50 25.44
CA SER A 189 -17.47 -22.51 26.49
C SER A 189 -17.77 -23.90 25.93
N ILE A 190 -16.86 -24.82 26.20
CA ILE A 190 -16.87 -26.22 25.79
C ILE A 190 -18.23 -26.86 26.14
N SER A 191 -19.08 -27.04 25.15
CA SER A 191 -20.10 -28.08 25.13
C SER A 191 -19.65 -29.14 24.13
N ALA A 192 -19.37 -30.33 24.65
CA ALA A 192 -18.85 -31.46 23.89
C ALA A 192 -19.84 -31.86 22.78
N GLY A 193 -19.44 -31.70 21.52
CA GLY A 193 -20.19 -32.18 20.36
C GLY A 193 -20.19 -31.29 19.11
N ALA A 194 -19.69 -30.05 19.18
CA ALA A 194 -19.64 -29.19 17.99
C ALA A 194 -18.46 -29.54 17.08
N VAL A 195 -18.75 -29.96 15.85
CA VAL A 195 -17.79 -30.03 14.74
C VAL A 195 -17.12 -28.65 14.62
N PRO A 196 -15.78 -28.55 14.53
CA PRO A 196 -15.12 -27.27 14.32
C PRO A 196 -15.63 -26.68 13.00
N THR A 197 -16.48 -25.67 13.10
CA THR A 197 -16.96 -24.91 11.96
C THR A 197 -15.75 -24.11 11.46
N ALA A 198 -15.45 -24.21 10.16
CA ALA A 198 -14.35 -23.46 9.58
C ALA A 198 -14.46 -21.97 9.98
N PRO A 199 -13.35 -21.30 10.34
CA PRO A 199 -13.40 -19.91 10.77
C PRO A 199 -14.10 -19.07 9.69
N ALA A 200 -15.11 -18.32 10.10
CA ALA A 200 -15.85 -17.44 9.20
C ALA A 200 -14.87 -16.41 8.63
N LEU A 201 -14.68 -16.43 7.30
CA LEU A 201 -13.90 -15.41 6.62
C LEU A 201 -14.57 -14.05 6.88
N THR A 202 -13.83 -13.09 7.41
CA THR A 202 -14.32 -11.71 7.54
C THR A 202 -14.56 -11.15 6.14
N GLN A 203 -15.73 -10.56 5.93
CA GLN A 203 -16.06 -9.91 4.66
C GLN A 203 -15.13 -8.71 4.42
N PRO A 204 -14.85 -8.37 3.15
CA PRO A 204 -14.16 -7.13 2.82
C PRO A 204 -14.85 -5.94 3.48
N SER A 205 -14.05 -4.96 3.88
CA SER A 205 -14.54 -3.70 4.44
C SER A 205 -13.98 -2.54 3.64
N SER A 206 -14.61 -1.36 3.75
CA SER A 206 -14.16 -0.19 3.03
C SER A 206 -14.22 1.08 3.87
N TYR A 207 -13.40 2.05 3.49
CA TYR A 207 -13.48 3.43 3.98
C TYR A 207 -13.47 4.38 2.79
N GLN A 208 -14.55 5.15 2.65
CA GLN A 208 -14.64 6.26 1.72
C GLN A 208 -14.24 7.58 2.38
N PHE A 209 -13.54 8.40 1.60
CA PHE A 209 -13.14 9.77 1.88
C PHE A 209 -13.67 10.65 0.77
N ASP A 210 -14.45 11.65 1.16
CA ASP A 210 -14.87 12.71 0.26
C ASP A 210 -13.78 13.80 0.25
N TYR A 211 -13.78 14.62 -0.79
CA TYR A 211 -12.81 15.70 -0.96
C TYR A 211 -13.50 17.05 -1.03
N ASP A 212 -12.85 18.10 -0.52
CA ASP A 212 -13.36 19.47 -0.57
C ASP A 212 -12.25 20.50 -0.81
N LEU A 213 -12.67 21.76 -1.01
CA LEU A 213 -11.75 22.86 -1.29
C LEU A 213 -10.78 23.13 -0.12
N VAL A 214 -11.22 22.94 1.13
CA VAL A 214 -10.38 23.18 2.32
C VAL A 214 -9.26 22.16 2.38
N GLN A 215 -9.59 20.87 2.17
CA GLN A 215 -8.62 19.79 2.10
C GLN A 215 -7.66 19.96 0.90
N HIS A 216 -8.16 20.48 -0.22
CA HIS A 216 -7.35 20.79 -1.39
C HIS A 216 -6.31 21.87 -1.10
N ASP A 217 -6.73 23.01 -0.56
CA ASP A 217 -5.83 24.11 -0.22
C ASP A 217 -4.83 23.71 0.86
N GLN A 218 -5.26 22.98 1.88
CA GLN A 218 -4.35 22.47 2.92
C GLN A 218 -3.30 21.50 2.32
N THR A 219 -3.72 20.63 1.41
CA THR A 219 -2.80 19.69 0.75
C THR A 219 -1.78 20.43 -0.12
N ARG A 220 -2.21 21.49 -0.83
CA ARG A 220 -1.28 22.35 -1.59
C ARG A 220 -0.25 23.00 -0.68
N GLN A 221 -0.68 23.60 0.43
CA GLN A 221 0.20 24.28 1.37
C GLN A 221 1.22 23.32 2.00
N ASP A 222 0.76 22.15 2.45
CA ASP A 222 1.64 21.14 3.04
C ASP A 222 2.64 20.60 2.01
N LEU A 223 2.22 20.40 0.75
CA LEU A 223 3.12 20.00 -0.33
C LEU A 223 4.19 21.06 -0.59
N LEU A 224 3.83 22.35 -0.61
CA LEU A 224 4.81 23.44 -0.76
C LEU A 224 5.84 23.40 0.37
N LEU A 225 5.39 23.39 1.62
CA LEU A 225 6.27 23.34 2.78
C LEU A 225 7.20 22.11 2.75
N LEU A 226 6.65 20.94 2.41
CA LEU A 226 7.41 19.70 2.37
C LEU A 226 8.44 19.69 1.24
N THR A 227 8.08 20.20 0.06
CA THR A 227 8.98 20.27 -1.11
C THR A 227 10.06 21.33 -0.97
N ASP A 228 9.77 22.47 -0.34
CA ASP A 228 10.77 23.49 0.01
C ASP A 228 11.81 22.93 0.99
N ARG A 229 11.34 22.27 2.06
CA ARG A 229 12.20 21.61 3.04
C ARG A 229 13.05 20.51 2.39
N LEU A 230 12.47 19.72 1.49
CA LEU A 230 13.22 18.71 0.75
C LEU A 230 14.28 19.33 -0.15
N THR A 231 13.98 20.46 -0.79
CA THR A 231 14.94 21.19 -1.63
C THR A 231 16.12 21.67 -0.79
N GLU A 232 15.87 22.31 0.35
CA GLU A 232 16.90 22.78 1.28
C GLU A 232 17.79 21.62 1.79
N MET A 233 17.19 20.53 2.24
CA MET A 233 17.94 19.36 2.75
C MET A 233 18.78 18.70 1.66
N ARG A 234 18.30 18.68 0.41
CA ARG A 234 19.07 18.17 -0.72
C ARG A 234 20.23 19.08 -1.10
N LEU A 235 20.06 20.40 -1.02
CA LEU A 235 21.13 21.36 -1.31
C LEU A 235 22.24 21.34 -0.25
N THR A 236 21.87 21.15 1.02
CA THR A 236 22.80 21.12 2.15
C THR A 236 23.32 19.73 2.48
N GLU A 237 22.78 18.69 1.82
CA GLU A 237 22.99 17.26 2.13
C GLU A 237 22.74 16.90 3.61
N ASN A 238 21.91 17.70 4.31
CA ASN A 238 21.68 17.57 5.74
C ASN A 238 20.29 17.01 6.05
N PHE A 239 20.15 15.69 6.00
CA PHE A 239 18.92 15.01 6.41
C PHE A 239 18.92 14.70 7.91
N LEU A 240 18.04 15.36 8.66
CA LEU A 240 18.00 15.23 10.12
C LEU A 240 17.51 13.84 10.58
N LYS A 241 18.16 13.31 11.62
CA LYS A 241 17.66 12.13 12.36
C LYS A 241 16.40 12.55 13.13
N VAL A 242 15.38 11.71 13.12
CA VAL A 242 14.19 11.93 13.95
C VAL A 242 14.53 11.75 15.44
N ASP A 243 13.75 12.41 16.31
CA ASP A 243 13.82 12.22 17.75
C ASP A 243 13.57 10.74 18.11
N ILE A 244 14.42 10.21 18.98
CA ILE A 244 14.31 8.83 19.47
C ILE A 244 13.02 8.61 20.26
N ALA A 245 12.49 9.65 20.92
CA ALA A 245 11.25 9.59 21.69
C ALA A 245 10.01 9.26 20.83
N LYS A 246 10.09 9.41 19.49
CA LYS A 246 8.99 9.02 18.60
C LYS A 246 8.85 7.50 18.41
N GLY A 247 9.78 6.68 18.90
CA GLY A 247 9.72 5.21 18.80
C GLY A 247 9.87 4.65 17.37
N LEU A 248 10.12 5.50 16.36
CA LEU A 248 10.26 5.08 14.96
C LEU A 248 11.55 4.27 14.71
N CYS A 249 12.51 4.33 15.62
CA CYS A 249 13.83 3.71 15.48
C CYS A 249 13.85 2.23 15.91
N ASP A 250 12.92 1.78 16.75
CA ASP A 250 12.99 0.46 17.43
C ASP A 250 13.04 -0.72 16.46
N ARG A 251 12.34 -0.58 15.32
CA ARG A 251 12.29 -1.58 14.24
C ARG A 251 12.83 -1.03 12.92
N CYS A 252 13.56 0.08 12.97
CA CYS A 252 14.13 0.68 11.77
C CYS A 252 15.36 -0.12 11.32
N PRO A 253 15.43 -0.61 10.08
CA PRO A 253 16.59 -1.36 9.60
C PRO A 253 17.86 -0.51 9.50
N PHE A 254 17.71 0.82 9.53
CA PHE A 254 18.82 1.77 9.51
C PHE A 254 19.19 2.28 10.92
N ALA A 255 18.59 1.75 11.99
CA ALA A 255 18.84 2.21 13.35
C ALA A 255 20.32 2.08 13.75
N LEU A 256 21.00 1.00 13.32
CA LEU A 256 22.44 0.84 13.53
C LEU A 256 23.24 1.95 12.84
N ARG A 257 22.93 2.27 11.57
CA ARG A 257 23.56 3.37 10.82
C ARG A 257 23.27 4.75 11.40
N CYS A 258 22.20 4.86 12.18
CA CYS A 258 21.82 6.08 12.88
C CYS A 258 22.38 6.15 14.30
N ASP A 259 23.18 5.16 14.74
CA ASP A 259 23.71 5.04 16.11
C ASP A 259 22.59 4.96 17.16
N ARG A 260 21.47 4.32 16.80
CA ARG A 260 20.27 4.17 17.65
C ARG A 260 20.12 2.78 18.26
N LEU A 261 20.96 1.82 17.87
CA LEU A 261 21.03 0.49 18.50
C LEU A 261 22.31 0.37 19.33
N PRO A 262 22.26 -0.20 20.55
CA PRO A 262 23.46 -0.52 21.30
C PRO A 262 24.31 -1.55 20.54
N LEU A 263 25.64 -1.37 20.48
CA LEU A 263 26.57 -2.28 19.78
C LEU A 263 26.42 -3.75 20.22
N ALA A 264 25.92 -4.03 21.43
CA ALA A 264 25.69 -5.38 21.94
C ALA A 264 24.66 -6.20 21.11
N ALA A 265 23.75 -5.55 20.39
CA ALA A 265 22.82 -6.22 19.48
C ALA A 265 23.47 -6.60 18.13
N ALA A 266 24.58 -5.98 17.75
CA ALA A 266 25.30 -6.29 16.51
C ALA A 266 26.00 -7.66 16.55
N THR A 267 26.26 -8.20 17.75
CA THR A 267 26.85 -9.53 17.97
C THR A 267 25.93 -10.70 17.59
N GLN A 268 24.61 -10.49 17.50
CA GLN A 268 23.67 -11.54 17.01
C GLN A 268 23.71 -11.70 15.48
N ALA A 269 24.13 -10.67 14.73
CA ALA A 269 24.30 -10.78 13.28
C ALA A 269 25.48 -11.70 12.90
N GLN A 270 26.50 -11.82 13.77
CA GLN A 270 27.58 -12.79 13.60
C GLN A 270 27.07 -14.23 13.72
N THR A 271 26.05 -14.49 14.56
CA THR A 271 25.44 -15.82 14.70
C THR A 271 24.65 -16.20 13.45
N THR A 272 23.96 -15.26 12.81
CA THR A 272 23.26 -15.50 11.53
C THR A 272 24.22 -15.72 10.37
N GLN A 273 25.35 -14.98 10.31
CA GLN A 273 26.40 -15.26 9.31
C GLN A 273 27.09 -16.61 9.55
N GLN A 274 27.31 -17.02 10.80
CA GLN A 274 27.78 -18.37 11.12
C GLN A 274 26.77 -19.44 10.71
N LEU A 275 25.48 -19.25 10.94
CA LEU A 275 24.43 -20.18 10.52
C LEU A 275 24.31 -20.26 8.99
N LEU A 276 24.40 -19.13 8.28
CA LEU A 276 24.42 -19.09 6.80
C LEU A 276 25.68 -19.74 6.23
N HIS A 277 26.85 -19.52 6.85
CA HIS A 277 28.08 -20.19 6.46
C HIS A 277 27.99 -21.72 6.70
N THR A 278 27.39 -22.13 7.82
CA THR A 278 27.16 -23.55 8.14
C THR A 278 26.17 -24.18 7.16
N ALA A 279 25.10 -23.47 6.79
CA ALA A 279 24.13 -23.91 5.79
C ALA A 279 24.74 -23.97 4.37
N SER A 280 25.66 -23.07 4.04
CA SER A 280 26.38 -23.07 2.75
C SER A 280 27.42 -24.19 2.61
N GLN A 281 27.74 -24.88 3.71
CA GLN A 281 28.61 -26.06 3.74
C GLN A 281 27.85 -27.39 3.69
N LEU A 282 26.52 -27.36 3.66
CA LEU A 282 25.70 -28.55 3.44
C LEU A 282 25.76 -28.94 1.96
N THR A 283 26.38 -30.08 1.67
CA THR A 283 26.39 -30.70 0.34
C THR A 283 25.27 -31.73 0.22
N ALA A 284 24.85 -32.09 -0.99
CA ALA A 284 23.81 -33.11 -1.23
C ALA A 284 24.13 -34.47 -0.58
N GLU A 285 25.40 -34.75 -0.29
CA GLU A 285 25.87 -35.95 0.40
C GLU A 285 25.64 -35.94 1.92
N SER A 286 25.29 -34.79 2.50
CA SER A 286 25.08 -34.60 3.94
C SER A 286 23.61 -34.71 4.39
N VAL A 287 22.69 -34.96 3.45
CA VAL A 287 21.26 -35.13 3.70
C VAL A 287 20.92 -36.63 3.67
N THR A 288 20.58 -37.21 4.81
CA THR A 288 20.06 -38.58 4.88
C THR A 288 18.64 -38.62 4.33
N GLU A 289 18.44 -39.33 3.22
CA GLU A 289 17.11 -39.61 2.69
C GLU A 289 16.29 -40.41 3.71
N VAL A 290 15.07 -39.96 3.98
CA VAL A 290 14.09 -40.70 4.77
C VAL A 290 13.40 -41.68 3.82
N PRO A 291 13.57 -43.00 3.99
CA PRO A 291 12.91 -43.97 3.13
C PRO A 291 11.40 -43.97 3.40
N LEU A 292 10.63 -44.06 2.31
CA LEU A 292 9.18 -44.27 2.34
C LEU A 292 8.81 -45.66 2.86
#